data_AF-A0A9D2THE6-F1
#
_entry.id   AF-A0A9D2THE6-F1
#
_cell.length_a   1.000
_cell.length_b   1.000
_cell.length_c   1.000
_cell.angle_alpha   90.00
_cell.angle_beta   90.00
_cell.angle_gamma   90.00
#
_symmetry.space_group_name_H-M   'P 1'
#
loop_
_entity.id
_entity.type
_entity.pdbx_description
1 polymer ?
#
loop_
_entity_poly.entity_id
_entity_poly.type
_entity_poly.pdbx_seq_one_letter_code
_entity_poly.pdbx_strand_id
1 'polypeptide(L)'
;MARSYASVGQMLTYAVERSGHSSGVEEWGDGRTRAEIMLRYMLEFVLMAPRSRAAFLRTVARTELSTGTIMAAPRLRAHAPDLIAEMLPSSGAADDGARLGIALSTDGALQPARLTKLRDALGSSPHHLLIAISRKADHRALDGELPDGVVTTSWSRLRARMVKADAGHAPLWDTIGEIGEHSGRPIAQFPVDARKLLTKGRTAREFRAHLDVMQNASRTLLGTSAHFSTRRGQTAAHLQSGVSLQRTGLDFGEVEHGSPVRFLRRGAEPVPLGIGLLGTDEERTAAQERLDQLARRTAWRAEHGTPPTPQELIGTAASPEVEGARLLLWAVLNPMLLRDRGFDPAPSRRQPALTATHLGLRLLHRGEDRATTYRIWVGGDRDWHNLIPKVTREETPDRPAETYAIAPRKSQSTADFVWEVHRALRSLTIV
;
A
#
# COMPACT_ATOMS: atom_id res chain seq x y z
N MET A 1 42.76 15.58 6.97
CA MET A 1 41.70 14.78 6.34
C MET A 1 40.78 14.24 7.43
N ALA A 2 39.62 14.86 7.67
CA ALA A 2 38.66 14.33 8.65
C ALA A 2 37.92 13.13 8.03
N ARG A 3 38.20 11.93 8.53
CA ARG A 3 37.46 10.71 8.18
C ARG A 3 36.03 10.87 8.71
N SER A 4 35.05 10.92 7.82
CA SER A 4 33.65 10.77 8.23
C SER A 4 33.45 9.34 8.71
N TYR A 5 33.18 9.17 9.99
CA TYR A 5 32.90 7.89 10.65
C TYR A 5 31.43 7.47 10.51
N ALA A 6 30.62 8.17 9.71
CA ALA A 6 29.19 7.91 9.58
C ALA A 6 28.96 6.56 8.87
N SER A 7 28.54 5.55 9.65
CA SER A 7 28.22 4.22 9.13
C SER A 7 26.71 4.00 9.00
N VAL A 8 26.31 3.03 8.17
CA VAL A 8 24.90 2.62 8.04
C VAL A 8 24.33 2.22 9.41
N GLY A 9 25.13 1.54 10.25
CA GLY A 9 24.73 1.16 11.60
C GLY A 9 24.38 2.36 12.48
N GLN A 10 25.24 3.39 12.50
CA GLN A 10 24.97 4.61 13.28
C GLN A 10 23.73 5.36 12.79
N MET A 11 23.55 5.45 11.46
CA MET A 11 22.36 6.08 10.88
C MET A 11 21.07 5.34 11.28
N LEU A 12 21.08 4.01 11.24
CA LEU A 12 19.92 3.20 11.63
C LEU A 12 19.65 3.32 13.13
N THR A 13 20.67 3.25 13.99
CA THR A 13 20.53 3.45 15.44
C THR A 13 19.93 4.81 15.74
N TYR A 14 20.47 5.88 15.14
CA TYR A 14 19.94 7.24 15.29
C TYR A 14 18.46 7.31 14.88
N ALA A 15 18.10 6.70 13.75
CA ALA A 15 16.73 6.71 13.25
C ALA A 15 15.76 5.94 14.16
N VAL A 16 16.17 4.79 14.68
CA VAL A 16 15.36 3.97 15.60
C VAL A 16 15.15 4.73 16.92
N GLU A 17 16.21 5.25 17.53
CA GLU A 17 16.12 6.01 18.78
C GLU A 17 15.20 7.22 18.62
N ARG A 18 15.40 8.04 17.58
CA ARG A 18 14.55 9.21 17.33
C ARG A 18 13.11 8.86 16.99
N SER A 19 12.88 7.74 16.31
CA SER A 19 11.51 7.26 16.04
C SER A 19 10.75 6.91 17.32
N GLY A 20 11.41 6.25 18.29
CA GLY A 20 10.79 5.87 19.57
C GLY A 20 10.43 7.05 20.46
N HIS A 21 11.19 8.15 20.39
CA HIS A 21 10.94 9.39 21.14
C HIS A 21 9.94 10.33 20.47
N SER A 22 9.51 10.05 19.23
CA SER A 22 8.60 10.90 18.46
C SER A 22 7.11 10.66 18.74
N SER A 23 6.81 9.77 19.70
CA SER A 23 5.50 9.27 20.12
C SER A 23 4.58 10.29 20.80
N GLY A 24 4.91 11.59 20.75
CA GLY A 24 4.11 12.66 21.38
C GLY A 24 2.88 13.15 20.61
N VAL A 25 2.60 12.65 19.40
CA VAL A 25 1.44 13.09 18.57
C VAL A 25 0.87 11.93 17.74
N GLU A 26 0.79 10.72 18.31
CA GLU A 26 0.26 9.53 17.61
C GLU A 26 -1.27 9.36 17.72
N GLU A 27 -1.98 10.20 18.47
CA GLU A 27 -3.45 10.12 18.60
C GLU A 27 -4.22 10.63 17.36
N TRP A 28 -3.55 11.23 16.37
CA TRP A 28 -4.22 11.88 15.25
C TRP A 28 -3.93 11.20 13.92
N GLY A 29 -4.52 10.03 13.67
CA GLY A 29 -4.90 9.52 12.33
C GLY A 29 -3.89 9.58 11.17
N ASP A 30 -2.59 9.79 11.41
CA ASP A 30 -1.58 9.92 10.36
C ASP A 30 -1.22 8.51 9.90
N GLY A 31 -1.86 8.06 8.82
CA GLY A 31 -1.68 6.73 8.20
C GLY A 31 -0.30 6.52 7.57
N ARG A 32 0.76 7.07 8.17
CA ARG A 32 2.14 6.94 7.70
C ARG A 32 2.75 5.65 8.22
N THR A 33 3.54 5.03 7.36
CA THR A 33 4.20 3.78 7.70
C THR A 33 5.39 4.04 8.64
N ARG A 34 5.70 3.07 9.51
CA ARG A 34 6.92 3.06 10.34
C ARG A 34 8.19 3.37 9.54
N ALA A 35 8.23 2.98 8.27
CA ALA A 35 9.35 3.23 7.39
C ALA A 35 9.52 4.72 7.02
N GLU A 36 8.44 5.49 6.83
CA GLU A 36 8.55 6.93 6.59
C GLU A 36 9.17 7.66 7.78
N ILE A 37 8.82 7.24 9.00
CA ILE A 37 9.39 7.80 10.24
C ILE A 37 10.89 7.49 10.32
N MET A 38 11.29 6.24 10.04
CA MET A 38 12.71 5.89 10.00
C MET A 38 13.47 6.69 8.93
N LEU A 39 12.95 6.74 7.70
CA LEU A 39 13.59 7.44 6.57
C LEU A 39 13.76 8.94 6.84
N ARG A 40 12.81 9.55 7.55
CA ARG A 40 12.91 10.95 7.99
C ARG A 40 14.17 11.18 8.83
N TYR A 41 14.40 10.35 9.84
CA TYR A 41 15.57 10.50 10.72
C TYR A 41 16.87 9.99 10.10
N MET A 42 16.81 8.99 9.20
CA MET A 42 17.97 8.61 8.39
C MET A 42 18.41 9.77 7.48
N LEU A 43 17.46 10.45 6.85
CA LEU A 43 17.75 11.60 5.99
C LEU A 43 18.28 12.79 6.80
N GLU A 44 17.70 13.06 7.98
CA GLU A 44 18.22 14.06 8.92
C GLU A 44 19.69 13.76 9.28
N PHE A 45 19.99 12.52 9.70
CA PHE A 45 21.35 12.09 10.07
C PHE A 45 22.36 12.36 8.96
N VAL A 46 22.05 11.98 7.71
CA VAL A 46 22.96 12.21 6.59
C VAL A 46 23.08 13.71 6.27
N LEU A 47 21.99 14.47 6.37
CA LEU A 47 21.98 15.91 6.09
C LEU A 47 22.56 16.78 7.22
N MET A 48 22.86 16.21 8.39
CA MET A 48 23.68 16.87 9.41
C MET A 48 25.10 17.14 8.89
N ALA A 49 25.64 16.22 8.07
CA ALA A 49 26.95 16.39 7.46
C ALA A 49 26.95 17.54 6.43
N PRO A 50 27.78 18.60 6.61
CA PRO A 50 27.76 19.77 5.72
C PRO A 50 28.01 19.45 4.24
N ARG A 51 28.88 18.47 3.95
CA ARG A 51 29.18 18.03 2.57
C ARG A 51 27.96 17.38 1.91
N SER A 52 27.30 16.48 2.63
CA SER A 52 26.08 15.80 2.17
C SER A 52 24.95 16.79 1.97
N ARG A 53 24.77 17.74 2.90
CA ARG A 53 23.80 18.84 2.78
C ARG A 53 24.05 19.71 1.55
N ALA A 54 25.29 20.17 1.35
CA ALA A 54 25.64 20.98 0.18
C ALA A 54 25.48 20.21 -1.16
N ALA A 55 25.79 18.90 -1.17
CA ALA A 55 25.56 18.05 -2.33
C ALA A 55 24.05 17.89 -2.63
N PHE A 56 23.25 17.71 -1.58
CA PHE A 56 21.79 17.58 -1.68
C PHE A 56 21.14 18.87 -2.21
N LEU A 57 21.52 20.04 -1.68
CA LEU A 57 21.00 21.33 -2.14
C LEU A 57 21.30 21.58 -3.61
N ARG A 58 22.55 21.34 -4.05
CA ARG A 58 22.93 21.55 -5.45
C ARG A 58 22.30 20.55 -6.41
N THR A 59 22.23 19.27 -6.04
CA THR A 59 21.89 18.18 -6.98
C THR A 59 20.39 17.83 -6.96
N VAL A 60 19.76 17.93 -5.80
CA VAL A 60 18.36 17.55 -5.59
C VAL A 60 17.48 18.79 -5.53
N ALA A 61 17.80 19.75 -4.65
CA ALA A 61 17.03 20.98 -4.51
C ALA A 61 17.27 21.97 -5.67
N ARG A 62 18.40 21.80 -6.39
CA ARG A 62 18.84 22.64 -7.52
C ARG A 62 18.94 24.13 -7.14
N THR A 63 19.48 24.38 -5.96
CA THR A 63 19.73 25.74 -5.46
C THR A 63 21.19 25.91 -5.06
N GLU A 64 21.70 27.13 -5.23
CA GLU A 64 23.00 27.55 -4.70
C GLU A 64 22.89 28.17 -3.30
N LEU A 65 21.65 28.44 -2.84
CA LEU A 65 21.40 28.95 -1.50
C LEU A 65 21.80 27.92 -0.45
N SER A 66 22.53 28.38 0.56
CA SER A 66 22.85 27.57 1.74
C SER A 66 21.68 27.48 2.70
N THR A 67 21.65 26.45 3.53
CA THR A 67 20.64 26.30 4.58
C THR A 67 21.29 26.12 5.95
N GLY A 68 20.54 26.44 6.99
CA GLY A 68 20.79 25.91 8.33
C GLY A 68 20.70 24.38 8.38
N THR A 69 20.75 23.82 9.59
CA THR A 69 20.60 22.37 9.79
C THR A 69 19.21 21.93 9.32
N ILE A 70 19.17 20.92 8.46
CA ILE A 70 17.92 20.29 8.02
C ILE A 70 17.50 19.32 9.10
N MET A 71 16.47 19.70 9.84
CA MET A 71 16.01 19.00 11.03
C MET A 71 14.64 18.39 10.80
N ALA A 72 14.38 17.28 11.47
CA ALA A 72 13.05 16.71 11.53
C ALA A 72 12.10 17.67 12.29
N ALA A 73 11.09 18.21 11.61
CA ALA A 73 10.19 19.21 12.21
C ALA A 73 9.07 18.59 13.07
N PRO A 74 8.84 19.04 14.32
CA PRO A 74 7.71 18.55 15.11
C PRO A 74 6.40 18.78 14.34
N ARG A 75 5.66 17.70 14.06
CA ARG A 75 4.47 17.77 13.23
C ARG A 75 3.27 18.22 14.05
N LEU A 76 3.17 19.54 14.23
CA LEU A 76 2.04 20.17 14.89
C LEU A 76 0.78 20.20 13.99
N ARG A 77 0.93 19.91 12.68
CA ARG A 77 -0.16 19.96 11.67
C ARG A 77 0.00 18.83 10.65
N ALA A 78 -1.13 18.32 10.14
CA ALA A 78 -1.18 17.25 9.11
C ALA A 78 -0.51 17.62 7.77
N HIS A 79 -0.25 18.90 7.53
CA HIS A 79 0.36 19.42 6.30
C HIS A 79 1.72 20.09 6.55
N ALA A 80 2.42 19.72 7.63
CA ALA A 80 3.80 20.12 7.84
C ALA A 80 4.76 19.22 7.03
N PRO A 81 5.83 19.79 6.43
CA PRO A 81 6.94 19.01 5.89
C PRO A 81 7.60 18.12 6.95
N ASP A 82 8.29 17.07 6.50
CA ASP A 82 8.93 16.07 7.35
C ASP A 82 10.27 16.55 7.88
N LEU A 83 11.01 17.28 7.05
CA LEU A 83 12.19 18.03 7.46
C LEU A 83 12.05 19.50 7.03
N ILE A 84 12.59 20.39 7.85
CA ILE A 84 12.59 21.83 7.59
C ILE A 84 14.00 22.39 7.86
N ALA A 85 14.41 23.36 7.06
CA ALA A 85 15.53 24.26 7.36
C ALA A 85 15.19 25.69 6.95
N GLU A 86 15.79 26.66 7.62
CA GLU A 86 15.86 28.03 7.14
C GLU A 86 16.88 28.12 6.00
N MET A 87 16.51 28.83 4.94
CA MET A 87 17.38 29.13 3.81
C MET A 87 18.05 30.47 4.08
N LEU A 88 19.37 30.49 3.94
CA LEU A 88 20.14 31.72 4.13
C LEU A 88 20.07 32.53 2.83
N PRO A 89 19.86 33.85 2.91
CA PRO A 89 19.84 34.71 1.73
C PRO A 89 21.20 34.70 1.02
N SER A 90 21.18 34.97 -0.28
CA SER A 90 22.39 35.29 -1.04
C SER A 90 23.10 36.49 -0.41
N SER A 91 24.43 36.53 -0.47
CA SER A 91 25.21 37.63 0.12
C SER A 91 24.69 39.00 -0.34
N GLY A 92 24.26 39.83 0.62
CA GLY A 92 23.73 41.17 0.36
C GLY A 92 22.22 41.27 0.07
N ALA A 93 21.50 40.15 -0.01
CA ALA A 93 20.04 40.15 -0.15
C ALA A 93 19.35 40.29 1.22
N ALA A 94 18.18 40.92 1.24
CA ALA A 94 17.34 40.97 2.43
C ALA A 94 16.83 39.56 2.78
N ASP A 95 16.85 39.23 4.07
CA ASP A 95 16.27 37.97 4.56
C ASP A 95 14.74 38.08 4.52
N ASP A 96 14.12 37.24 3.69
CA ASP A 96 12.67 37.14 3.54
C ASP A 96 12.09 35.95 4.31
N GLY A 97 12.90 35.29 5.16
CA GLY A 97 12.50 34.14 5.95
C GLY A 97 12.29 32.87 5.11
N ALA A 98 12.99 32.74 3.97
CA ALA A 98 12.92 31.57 3.12
C ALA A 98 13.23 30.27 3.87
N ARG A 99 12.59 29.18 3.45
CA ARG A 99 12.64 27.87 4.11
C ARG A 99 12.64 26.76 3.08
N LEU A 100 13.40 25.72 3.39
CA LEU A 100 13.39 24.45 2.70
C LEU A 100 12.51 23.47 3.47
N GLY A 101 11.48 22.94 2.82
CA GLY A 101 10.70 21.80 3.29
C GLY A 101 11.05 20.53 2.53
N ILE A 102 11.09 19.38 3.21
CA ILE A 102 11.20 18.07 2.57
C ILE A 102 10.00 17.23 2.98
N ALA A 103 9.24 16.74 2.00
CA ALA A 103 8.12 15.83 2.18
C ALA A 103 8.49 14.45 1.63
N LEU A 104 8.32 13.43 2.46
CA LEU A 104 8.65 12.03 2.18
C LEU A 104 7.36 11.25 1.99
N SER A 105 7.39 10.31 1.05
CA SER A 105 6.33 9.35 0.86
C SER A 105 6.91 8.00 0.42
N THR A 106 6.54 6.95 1.15
CA THR A 106 6.84 5.56 0.77
C THR A 106 5.59 4.82 0.30
N ASP A 107 4.41 5.43 0.47
CA ASP A 107 3.17 4.91 -0.08
C ASP A 107 2.34 6.03 -0.74
N GLY A 108 2.10 5.85 -2.04
CA GLY A 108 1.19 6.67 -2.82
C GLY A 108 1.83 7.95 -3.35
N ALA A 109 1.22 8.50 -4.40
CA ALA A 109 1.70 9.74 -5.00
C ALA A 109 1.28 10.96 -4.17
N LEU A 110 2.23 11.88 -3.93
CA LEU A 110 1.98 13.20 -3.38
C LEU A 110 1.18 14.03 -4.39
N GLN A 111 -0.09 14.26 -4.08
CA GLN A 111 -1.01 14.97 -4.96
C GLN A 111 -0.70 16.47 -5.07
N PRO A 112 -0.97 17.12 -6.22
CA PRO A 112 -0.80 18.57 -6.37
C PRO A 112 -1.42 19.38 -5.23
N ALA A 113 -2.69 19.12 -4.89
CA ALA A 113 -3.36 19.81 -3.78
C ALA A 113 -2.68 19.62 -2.41
N ARG A 114 -2.02 18.47 -2.19
CA ARG A 114 -1.22 18.23 -0.98
C ARG A 114 0.11 18.97 -1.05
N LEU A 115 0.74 19.01 -2.21
CA LEU A 115 1.99 19.75 -2.44
C LEU A 115 1.78 21.26 -2.26
N THR A 116 0.67 21.82 -2.74
CA THR A 116 0.28 23.23 -2.50
C THR A 116 0.19 23.50 -1.00
N LYS A 117 -0.58 22.71 -0.25
CA LYS A 117 -0.70 22.87 1.21
C LYS A 117 0.63 22.74 1.96
N LEU A 118 1.49 21.81 1.54
CA LEU A 118 2.84 21.65 2.12
C LEU A 118 3.73 22.86 1.80
N ARG A 119 3.61 23.43 0.60
CA ARG A 119 4.33 24.61 0.16
C ARG A 119 3.86 25.87 0.88
N ASP A 120 2.55 26.01 1.10
CA ASP A 120 1.94 27.11 1.85
C ASP A 120 2.31 27.05 3.34
N ALA A 121 2.48 25.84 3.89
CA ALA A 121 2.90 25.65 5.28
C ALA A 121 4.32 26.18 5.57
N LEU A 122 5.14 26.42 4.54
CA LEU A 122 6.45 27.05 4.69
C LEU A 122 6.34 28.56 4.98
N GLY A 123 5.26 29.20 4.52
CA GLY A 123 5.04 30.64 4.61
C GLY A 123 4.81 31.29 3.24
N SER A 124 4.90 32.62 3.21
CA SER A 124 4.58 33.44 2.04
C SER A 124 5.78 33.86 1.21
N SER A 125 7.02 33.49 1.57
CA SER A 125 8.19 33.85 0.76
C SER A 125 8.14 33.16 -0.61
N PRO A 126 8.45 33.89 -1.70
CA PRO A 126 8.55 33.30 -3.04
C PRO A 126 9.75 32.34 -3.16
N HIS A 127 10.76 32.48 -2.29
CA HIS A 127 11.98 31.69 -2.30
C HIS A 127 11.90 30.40 -1.48
N HIS A 128 10.78 30.10 -0.81
CA HIS A 128 10.66 28.80 -0.16
C HIS A 128 10.71 27.67 -1.19
N LEU A 129 11.42 26.60 -0.83
CA LEU A 129 11.56 25.40 -1.63
C LEU A 129 10.91 24.21 -0.93
N LEU A 130 10.12 23.43 -1.66
CA LEU A 130 9.57 22.16 -1.18
C LEU A 130 10.10 21.02 -2.05
N ILE A 131 10.80 20.07 -1.43
CA ILE A 131 11.25 18.84 -2.10
C ILE A 131 10.31 17.71 -1.72
N ALA A 132 9.65 17.13 -2.71
CA ALA A 132 8.76 15.99 -2.57
C ALA A 132 9.45 14.73 -3.09
N ILE A 133 9.69 13.77 -2.19
CA ILE A 133 10.37 12.51 -2.47
C ILE A 133 9.37 11.37 -2.36
N SER A 134 9.13 10.65 -3.46
CA SER A 134 8.22 9.49 -3.51
C SER A 134 8.86 8.28 -4.17
N ARG A 135 8.17 7.12 -4.19
CA ARG A 135 8.64 5.97 -4.97
C ARG A 135 8.58 6.26 -6.47
N LYS A 136 9.42 5.60 -7.28
CA LYS A 136 9.38 5.73 -8.74
C LYS A 136 8.00 5.37 -9.29
N ALA A 137 7.39 4.34 -8.74
CA ALA A 137 6.05 3.93 -9.09
C ALA A 137 5.02 5.03 -8.77
N ASP A 138 5.14 5.72 -7.65
CA ASP A 138 4.20 6.78 -7.27
C ASP A 138 4.52 8.13 -7.92
N HIS A 139 5.64 8.23 -8.62
CA HIS A 139 6.04 9.40 -9.36
C HIS A 139 5.22 9.47 -10.67
N ARG A 140 4.06 10.13 -10.64
CA ARG A 140 3.37 10.53 -11.86
C ARG A 140 4.15 11.68 -12.52
N ALA A 141 4.26 11.66 -13.85
CA ALA A 141 4.41 12.92 -14.57
C ALA A 141 3.15 13.73 -14.22
N LEU A 142 3.31 14.78 -13.44
CA LEU A 142 2.18 15.58 -13.00
C LEU A 142 1.75 16.42 -14.20
N ASP A 143 0.62 16.05 -14.83
CA ASP A 143 0.00 16.81 -15.92
C ASP A 143 -0.67 18.13 -15.43
N GLY A 144 -0.09 18.76 -14.40
CA GLY A 144 -0.56 20.01 -13.84
C GLY A 144 0.62 20.85 -13.36
N GLU A 145 0.48 22.17 -13.46
CA GLU A 145 1.46 23.12 -12.96
C GLU A 145 1.73 22.86 -11.48
N LEU A 146 2.96 22.43 -11.19
CA LEU A 146 3.45 22.36 -9.82
C LEU A 146 3.53 23.78 -9.26
N PRO A 147 3.19 24.00 -7.96
CA PRO A 147 3.42 25.30 -7.34
C PRO A 147 4.89 25.72 -7.46
N ASP A 148 5.12 27.03 -7.57
CA ASP A 148 6.47 27.57 -7.62
C ASP A 148 7.31 27.15 -6.40
N GLY A 149 8.56 26.78 -6.67
CA GLY A 149 9.48 26.27 -5.65
C GLY A 149 9.25 24.80 -5.25
N VAL A 150 8.37 24.05 -5.92
CA VAL A 150 8.20 22.61 -5.67
C VAL A 150 9.07 21.76 -6.61
N VAL A 151 9.97 20.96 -6.02
CA VAL A 151 10.81 19.99 -6.72
C VAL A 151 10.34 18.57 -6.39
N THR A 152 9.96 17.78 -7.39
CA THR A 152 9.60 16.37 -7.20
C THR A 152 10.74 15.44 -7.65
N THR A 153 11.02 14.41 -6.86
CA THR A 153 12.00 13.37 -7.20
C THR A 153 11.55 12.01 -6.68
N SER A 154 12.15 10.93 -7.21
CA SER A 154 11.95 9.58 -6.67
C SER A 154 13.10 9.16 -5.74
N TRP A 155 12.84 8.20 -4.84
CA TRP A 155 13.88 7.56 -4.01
C TRP A 155 15.01 6.95 -4.86
N SER A 156 14.65 6.23 -5.93
CA SER A 156 15.61 5.73 -6.92
C SER A 156 16.45 6.83 -7.60
N ARG A 157 15.86 7.98 -7.97
CA ARG A 157 16.60 9.11 -8.55
C ARG A 157 17.46 9.81 -7.52
N LEU A 158 16.98 9.97 -6.28
CA LEU A 158 17.72 10.52 -5.16
C LEU A 158 18.98 9.70 -4.92
N ARG A 159 18.84 8.38 -4.79
CA ARG A 159 19.95 7.42 -4.67
C ARG A 159 20.98 7.62 -5.77
N ALA A 160 20.55 7.50 -7.03
CA ALA A 160 21.44 7.56 -8.19
C ALA A 160 22.21 8.88 -8.29
N ARG A 161 21.59 10.01 -7.87
CA ARG A 161 22.24 11.33 -7.84
C ARG A 161 23.18 11.49 -6.66
N MET A 162 22.76 11.11 -5.46
CA MET A 162 23.52 11.35 -4.23
C MET A 162 24.72 10.43 -4.07
N VAL A 163 24.64 9.18 -4.53
CA VAL A 163 25.81 8.28 -4.58
C VAL A 163 26.96 8.88 -5.41
N LYS A 164 26.64 9.65 -6.46
CA LYS A 164 27.64 10.36 -7.27
C LYS A 164 28.09 11.68 -6.63
N ALA A 165 27.14 12.49 -6.14
CA ALA A 165 27.41 13.82 -5.61
C ALA A 165 28.07 13.80 -4.22
N ASP A 166 27.89 12.73 -3.46
CA ASP A 166 28.42 12.51 -2.12
C ASP A 166 28.94 11.08 -1.96
N ALA A 167 29.94 10.73 -2.79
CA ALA A 167 30.53 9.39 -2.83
C ALA A 167 31.06 8.91 -1.46
N GLY A 168 31.46 9.84 -0.58
CA GLY A 168 31.92 9.53 0.78
C GLY A 168 30.84 8.93 1.70
N HIS A 169 29.56 9.17 1.40
CA HIS A 169 28.42 8.61 2.12
C HIS A 169 27.53 7.74 1.20
N ALA A 170 28.06 7.26 0.08
CA ALA A 170 27.32 6.42 -0.87
C ALA A 170 26.55 5.26 -0.21
N PRO A 171 27.12 4.49 0.75
CA PRO A 171 26.38 3.42 1.42
C PRO A 171 25.13 3.91 2.20
N LEU A 172 25.18 5.12 2.75
CA LEU A 172 24.04 5.73 3.46
C LEU A 172 22.95 6.10 2.46
N TRP A 173 23.32 6.72 1.33
CA TRP A 173 22.40 7.08 0.26
C TRP A 173 21.81 5.86 -0.46
N ASP A 174 22.59 4.79 -0.64
CA ASP A 174 22.10 3.50 -1.14
C ASP A 174 21.04 2.93 -0.20
N THR A 175 21.34 2.86 1.10
CA THR A 175 20.40 2.34 2.11
C THR A 175 19.11 3.17 2.17
N ILE A 176 19.22 4.51 2.22
CA ILE A 176 18.05 5.41 2.21
C ILE A 176 17.24 5.20 0.92
N GLY A 177 17.91 5.12 -0.23
CA GLY A 177 17.27 4.90 -1.51
C GLY A 177 16.53 3.57 -1.61
N GLU A 178 17.15 2.49 -1.12
CA GLU A 178 16.58 1.14 -1.13
C GLU A 178 15.41 1.03 -0.16
N ILE A 179 15.57 1.48 1.09
CA ILE A 179 14.45 1.51 2.04
C ILE A 179 13.35 2.42 1.52
N GLY A 180 13.65 3.60 0.97
CA GLY A 180 12.65 4.50 0.40
C GLY A 180 11.86 3.91 -0.77
N GLU A 181 12.54 3.23 -1.70
CA GLU A 181 11.91 2.66 -2.90
C GLU A 181 11.14 1.35 -2.61
N HIS A 182 11.54 0.61 -1.56
CA HIS A 182 11.02 -0.72 -1.24
C HIS A 182 10.20 -0.80 0.04
N SER A 183 10.27 0.19 0.93
CA SER A 183 9.42 0.22 2.11
C SER A 183 7.95 0.29 1.74
N GLY A 184 7.13 -0.36 2.55
CA GLY A 184 5.71 -0.54 2.25
C GLY A 184 5.43 -1.55 1.14
N ARG A 185 6.42 -2.01 0.35
CA ARG A 185 6.19 -3.14 -0.56
C ARG A 185 5.94 -4.37 0.31
N PRO A 186 4.78 -5.02 0.19
CA PRO A 186 4.62 -6.35 0.74
C PRO A 186 5.55 -7.25 -0.06
N ILE A 187 6.68 -7.63 0.53
CA ILE A 187 7.49 -8.69 -0.04
C ILE A 187 6.73 -9.97 0.26
N ALA A 188 6.33 -10.70 -0.77
CA ALA A 188 5.72 -12.02 -0.62
C ALA A 188 6.80 -13.03 -0.15
N GLN A 189 7.28 -12.89 1.08
CA GLN A 189 8.26 -13.77 1.72
C GLN A 189 7.60 -14.88 2.53
N PHE A 190 6.33 -15.17 2.29
CA PHE A 190 5.70 -16.31 2.91
C PHE A 190 6.34 -17.59 2.34
N PRO A 191 6.90 -18.48 3.17
CA PRO A 191 7.47 -19.75 2.73
C PRO A 191 6.33 -20.71 2.37
N VAL A 192 5.59 -20.40 1.32
CA VAL A 192 4.44 -21.16 0.84
C VAL A 192 4.77 -21.84 -0.49
N ASP A 193 4.40 -23.10 -0.61
CA ASP A 193 4.50 -23.82 -1.89
C ASP A 193 3.31 -23.43 -2.77
N ALA A 194 3.52 -22.45 -3.65
CA ALA A 194 2.49 -21.95 -4.57
C ALA A 194 1.87 -23.06 -5.41
N ARG A 195 2.66 -24.05 -5.82
CA ARG A 195 2.16 -25.19 -6.61
C ARG A 195 1.25 -26.06 -5.76
N LYS A 196 1.67 -26.44 -4.55
CA LYS A 196 0.86 -27.24 -3.63
C LYS A 196 -0.47 -26.56 -3.29
N LEU A 197 -0.50 -25.23 -3.18
CA LEU A 197 -1.68 -24.48 -2.79
C LEU A 197 -2.64 -24.21 -3.95
N LEU A 198 -2.13 -23.75 -5.10
CA LEU A 198 -2.96 -23.21 -6.16
C LEU A 198 -3.47 -24.27 -7.15
N THR A 199 -2.83 -25.44 -7.25
CA THR A 199 -3.26 -26.49 -8.20
C THR A 199 -4.20 -27.53 -7.58
N LYS A 200 -4.42 -27.52 -6.26
CA LYS A 200 -5.26 -28.50 -5.57
C LYS A 200 -6.73 -28.09 -5.58
N GLY A 201 -7.58 -28.92 -6.18
CA GLY A 201 -9.03 -28.70 -6.20
C GLY A 201 -9.71 -28.75 -4.82
N ARG A 202 -9.11 -29.43 -3.82
CA ARG A 202 -9.61 -29.35 -2.43
C ARG A 202 -9.45 -27.94 -1.87
N THR A 203 -8.24 -27.39 -1.94
CA THR A 203 -7.93 -26.02 -1.47
C THR A 203 -8.78 -24.99 -2.21
N ALA A 204 -8.96 -25.13 -3.52
CA ALA A 204 -9.79 -24.23 -4.32
C ALA A 204 -11.28 -24.24 -3.90
N ARG A 205 -11.87 -25.43 -3.69
CA ARG A 205 -13.26 -25.57 -3.22
C ARG A 205 -13.45 -25.02 -1.81
N GLU A 206 -12.54 -25.33 -0.90
CA GLU A 206 -12.58 -24.82 0.47
C GLU A 206 -12.46 -23.29 0.51
N PHE A 207 -11.51 -22.72 -0.24
CA PHE A 207 -11.36 -21.28 -0.39
C PHE A 207 -12.62 -20.63 -0.94
N ARG A 208 -13.22 -21.22 -1.99
CA ARG A 208 -14.47 -20.75 -2.60
C ARG A 208 -15.64 -20.75 -1.61
N ALA A 209 -15.76 -21.79 -0.81
CA ALA A 209 -16.82 -21.92 0.17
C ALA A 209 -16.70 -20.88 1.30
N HIS A 210 -15.49 -20.55 1.75
CA HIS A 210 -15.30 -19.42 2.67
C HIS A 210 -15.62 -18.07 2.02
N LEU A 211 -15.34 -17.89 0.72
CA LEU A 211 -15.82 -16.72 -0.02
C LEU A 211 -17.36 -16.68 -0.11
N ASP A 212 -18.04 -17.83 -0.19
CA ASP A 212 -19.51 -17.88 -0.12
C ASP A 212 -20.03 -17.41 1.23
N VAL A 213 -19.36 -17.77 2.34
CA VAL A 213 -19.69 -17.24 3.68
C VAL A 213 -19.56 -15.72 3.69
N MET A 214 -18.46 -15.17 3.17
CA MET A 214 -18.27 -13.72 3.06
C MET A 214 -19.35 -13.06 2.19
N GLN A 215 -19.70 -13.67 1.06
CA GLN A 215 -20.71 -13.16 0.15
C GLN A 215 -22.10 -13.16 0.79
N ASN A 216 -22.47 -14.25 1.48
CA ASN A 216 -23.73 -14.36 2.19
C ASN A 216 -23.79 -13.35 3.34
N ALA A 217 -22.79 -13.33 4.23
CA ALA A 217 -22.72 -12.40 5.35
C ALA A 217 -22.76 -10.94 4.89
N SER A 218 -22.06 -10.59 3.81
CA SER A 218 -22.08 -9.24 3.25
C SER A 218 -23.46 -8.82 2.75
N ARG A 219 -24.20 -9.72 2.09
CA ARG A 219 -25.56 -9.43 1.62
C ARG A 219 -26.55 -9.35 2.77
N THR A 220 -26.55 -10.34 3.66
CA THR A 220 -27.51 -10.43 4.78
C THR A 220 -27.30 -9.31 5.79
N LEU A 221 -26.04 -9.02 6.16
CA LEU A 221 -25.76 -7.97 7.13
C LEU A 221 -25.77 -6.60 6.45
N LEU A 222 -25.05 -6.39 5.35
CA LEU A 222 -24.74 -5.04 4.87
C LEU A 222 -25.49 -4.64 3.59
N GLY A 223 -26.27 -5.53 2.98
CA GLY A 223 -26.99 -5.26 1.74
C GLY A 223 -26.06 -4.94 0.56
N THR A 224 -24.79 -5.34 0.63
CA THR A 224 -23.78 -5.01 -0.38
C THR A 224 -22.84 -6.18 -0.65
N SER A 225 -22.10 -6.10 -1.75
CA SER A 225 -21.15 -7.15 -2.15
C SER A 225 -19.73 -6.81 -1.69
N ALA A 226 -18.98 -7.86 -1.35
CA ALA A 226 -17.56 -7.73 -1.05
C ALA A 226 -16.79 -7.22 -2.27
N HIS A 227 -15.86 -6.31 -2.02
CA HIS A 227 -14.98 -5.73 -3.03
C HIS A 227 -13.59 -5.51 -2.44
N PHE A 228 -12.57 -5.58 -3.28
CA PHE A 228 -11.25 -5.10 -2.85
C PHE A 228 -11.27 -3.59 -2.67
N SER A 229 -10.66 -3.14 -1.58
CA SER A 229 -10.51 -1.72 -1.34
C SER A 229 -9.60 -1.08 -2.40
N THR A 230 -10.10 -0.04 -3.05
CA THR A 230 -9.39 0.73 -4.09
C THR A 230 -8.90 2.08 -3.57
N ARG A 231 -8.82 2.24 -2.24
CA ARG A 231 -8.47 3.54 -1.65
C ARG A 231 -7.04 3.92 -2.03
N ARG A 232 -6.86 5.22 -2.23
CA ARG A 232 -5.54 5.80 -2.45
C ARG A 232 -4.70 5.66 -1.16
N GLY A 233 -3.43 5.24 -1.29
CA GLY A 233 -2.52 5.07 -0.14
C GLY A 233 -2.84 3.84 0.72
N GLN A 234 -3.30 2.75 0.09
CA GLN A 234 -3.47 1.47 0.76
C GLN A 234 -2.34 0.53 0.34
N THR A 235 -1.70 -0.07 1.33
CA THR A 235 -0.49 -0.88 1.13
C THR A 235 -0.75 -2.36 0.88
N ALA A 236 -1.93 -2.86 1.28
CA ALA A 236 -2.32 -4.25 1.16
C ALA A 236 -3.63 -4.43 0.37
N ALA A 237 -3.86 -5.64 -0.13
CA ALA A 237 -5.16 -6.03 -0.67
C ALA A 237 -6.12 -6.32 0.51
N HIS A 238 -7.32 -5.76 0.50
CA HIS A 238 -8.36 -6.06 1.50
C HIS A 238 -9.68 -6.30 0.79
N LEU A 239 -10.24 -7.50 0.95
CA LEU A 239 -11.54 -7.85 0.41
C LEU A 239 -12.59 -7.58 1.48
N GLN A 240 -13.33 -6.48 1.35
CA GLN A 240 -14.17 -5.96 2.42
C GLN A 240 -15.58 -5.56 1.92
N SER A 241 -16.49 -5.37 2.87
CA SER A 241 -17.87 -4.94 2.65
C SER A 241 -18.26 -3.93 3.72
N GLY A 242 -18.73 -2.74 3.33
CA GLY A 242 -19.23 -1.72 4.25
C GLY A 242 -18.23 -1.11 5.25
N VAL A 243 -16.94 -1.45 5.18
CA VAL A 243 -15.90 -0.94 6.09
C VAL A 243 -15.60 0.54 5.82
N SER A 244 -15.74 1.38 6.83
CA SER A 244 -15.36 2.80 6.80
C SER A 244 -14.53 3.18 8.04
N LEU A 245 -14.12 4.45 8.15
CA LEU A 245 -13.43 4.93 9.36
C LEU A 245 -14.34 4.81 10.59
N GLN A 246 -15.61 5.21 10.44
CA GLN A 246 -16.60 5.29 11.52
C GLN A 246 -17.64 4.17 11.46
N ARG A 247 -17.47 3.16 10.62
CA ARG A 247 -18.46 2.10 10.44
C ARG A 247 -17.79 0.74 10.41
N THR A 248 -18.26 -0.15 11.27
CA THR A 248 -17.89 -1.55 11.23
C THR A 248 -18.49 -2.20 9.98
N GLY A 249 -17.64 -2.87 9.22
CA GLY A 249 -18.02 -3.69 8.08
C GLY A 249 -17.52 -5.13 8.24
N LEU A 250 -17.42 -5.84 7.13
CA LEU A 250 -16.83 -7.17 7.05
C LEU A 250 -15.54 -7.13 6.23
N ASP A 251 -14.59 -7.98 6.57
CA ASP A 251 -13.34 -8.21 5.83
C ASP A 251 -13.08 -9.71 5.71
N PHE A 252 -12.49 -10.11 4.59
CA PHE A 252 -11.91 -11.44 4.40
C PHE A 252 -10.41 -11.34 4.65
N GLY A 253 -9.99 -11.76 5.84
CA GLY A 253 -8.67 -11.51 6.39
C GLY A 253 -7.98 -12.78 6.87
N GLU A 254 -7.05 -12.60 7.81
CA GLU A 254 -6.36 -13.69 8.49
C GLU A 254 -7.36 -14.63 9.16
N VAL A 255 -7.05 -15.93 9.14
CA VAL A 255 -7.85 -16.95 9.81
C VAL A 255 -7.66 -16.81 11.32
N GLU A 256 -8.67 -16.29 12.00
CA GLU A 256 -8.73 -16.18 13.46
C GLU A 256 -9.87 -17.06 13.98
N HIS A 257 -9.60 -17.87 15.00
CA HIS A 257 -10.58 -18.82 15.57
C HIS A 257 -11.27 -19.70 14.50
N GLY A 258 -10.55 -20.04 13.43
CA GLY A 258 -11.04 -20.88 12.34
C GLY A 258 -11.92 -20.18 11.29
N SER A 259 -12.17 -18.88 11.41
CA SER A 259 -12.98 -18.11 10.45
C SER A 259 -12.14 -17.05 9.73
N PRO A 260 -12.13 -17.02 8.37
CA PRO A 260 -11.46 -15.97 7.61
C PRO A 260 -12.32 -14.70 7.46
N VAL A 261 -13.60 -14.75 7.85
CA VAL A 261 -14.52 -13.62 7.76
C VAL A 261 -14.59 -12.93 9.12
N ARG A 262 -14.35 -11.63 9.15
CA ARG A 262 -14.29 -10.87 10.40
C ARG A 262 -15.03 -9.54 10.30
N PHE A 263 -15.57 -9.09 11.42
CA PHE A 263 -15.98 -7.71 11.61
C PHE A 263 -14.75 -6.83 11.70
N LEU A 264 -14.74 -5.74 10.94
CA LEU A 264 -13.62 -4.82 10.90
C LEU A 264 -14.10 -3.37 11.00
N ARG A 265 -13.55 -2.64 11.96
CA ARG A 265 -13.55 -1.17 12.00
C ARG A 265 -12.10 -0.70 11.92
N ARG A 266 -11.85 0.36 11.15
CA ARG A 266 -10.50 0.90 11.03
C ARG A 266 -10.00 1.38 12.39
N GLY A 267 -8.79 0.98 12.76
CA GLY A 267 -8.16 1.33 14.04
C GLY A 267 -8.62 0.48 15.22
N ALA A 268 -9.49 -0.51 15.01
CA ALA A 268 -9.90 -1.47 16.03
C ALA A 268 -9.38 -2.88 15.70
N GLU A 269 -9.27 -3.73 16.72
CA GLU A 269 -8.97 -5.15 16.52
C GLU A 269 -10.11 -5.83 15.74
N PRO A 270 -9.81 -6.67 14.73
CA PRO A 270 -10.81 -7.45 14.04
C PRO A 270 -11.49 -8.46 14.98
N VAL A 271 -12.76 -8.77 14.72
CA VAL A 271 -13.49 -9.81 15.46
C VAL A 271 -13.98 -10.90 14.51
N PRO A 272 -13.66 -12.18 14.72
CA PRO A 272 -14.11 -13.25 13.83
C PRO A 272 -15.64 -13.36 13.81
N LEU A 273 -16.20 -13.65 12.62
CA LEU A 273 -17.63 -13.92 12.45
C LEU A 273 -18.05 -15.24 13.13
N GLY A 274 -17.10 -16.15 13.33
CA GLY A 274 -17.35 -17.46 13.91
C GLY A 274 -18.10 -18.41 12.97
N ILE A 275 -18.02 -18.19 11.65
CA ILE A 275 -18.62 -19.09 10.66
C ILE A 275 -17.48 -19.63 9.77
N GLY A 276 -17.33 -20.96 9.78
CA GLY A 276 -16.35 -21.70 9.02
C GLY A 276 -16.93 -22.28 7.73
N LEU A 277 -16.40 -23.43 7.30
CA LEU A 277 -16.90 -24.20 6.17
C LEU A 277 -18.16 -24.98 6.57
N LEU A 278 -19.24 -24.81 5.82
CA LEU A 278 -20.55 -25.41 6.09
C LEU A 278 -20.75 -26.67 5.25
N GLY A 279 -20.65 -27.84 5.87
CA GLY A 279 -20.80 -29.15 5.26
C GLY A 279 -22.23 -29.70 5.32
N THR A 280 -22.96 -29.44 6.40
CA THR A 280 -24.31 -29.99 6.64
C THR A 280 -25.42 -28.95 6.52
N ASP A 281 -26.68 -29.38 6.34
CA ASP A 281 -27.84 -28.48 6.32
C ASP A 281 -28.12 -27.87 7.70
N GLU A 282 -27.80 -28.59 8.77
CA GLU A 282 -27.87 -28.09 10.15
C GLU A 282 -26.90 -26.91 10.36
N GLU A 283 -25.65 -27.05 9.90
CA GLU A 283 -24.66 -25.98 9.95
C GLU A 283 -25.07 -24.77 9.12
N ARG A 284 -25.66 -24.99 7.93
CA ARG A 284 -26.20 -23.90 7.09
C ARG A 284 -27.33 -23.15 7.77
N THR A 285 -28.24 -23.88 8.42
CA THR A 285 -29.37 -23.29 9.15
C THR A 285 -28.86 -22.48 10.34
N ALA A 286 -27.97 -23.04 11.17
CA ALA A 286 -27.38 -22.35 12.31
C ALA A 286 -26.59 -21.10 11.90
N ALA A 287 -25.83 -21.17 10.80
CA ALA A 287 -25.12 -20.02 10.25
C ALA A 287 -26.09 -18.92 9.78
N GLN A 288 -27.18 -19.28 9.13
CA GLN A 288 -28.20 -18.33 8.68
C GLN A 288 -28.92 -17.67 9.86
N GLU A 289 -29.32 -18.45 10.86
CA GLU A 289 -29.93 -17.92 12.09
C GLU A 289 -29.00 -16.92 12.81
N ARG A 290 -27.71 -17.23 12.89
CA ARG A 290 -26.72 -16.31 13.45
C ARG A 290 -26.63 -15.01 12.67
N LEU A 291 -26.57 -15.08 11.34
CA LEU A 291 -26.56 -13.89 10.49
C LEU A 291 -27.83 -13.06 10.67
N ASP A 292 -29.00 -13.69 10.78
CA ASP A 292 -30.28 -13.01 10.99
C ASP A 292 -30.36 -12.34 12.37
N GLN A 293 -29.84 -12.99 13.42
CA GLN A 293 -29.72 -12.39 14.75
C GLN A 293 -28.84 -11.12 14.73
N LEU A 294 -27.69 -11.20 14.06
CA LEU A 294 -26.76 -10.08 13.87
C LEU A 294 -27.35 -8.97 12.99
N ALA A 295 -28.21 -9.32 12.03
CA ALA A 295 -28.92 -8.38 11.17
C ALA A 295 -29.99 -7.59 11.94
N ARG A 296 -30.69 -8.22 12.90
CA ARG A 296 -31.69 -7.56 13.76
C ARG A 296 -31.06 -6.55 14.73
N ARG A 297 -29.83 -6.79 15.19
CA ARG A 297 -29.12 -5.92 16.14
C ARG A 297 -28.12 -5.02 15.41
N THR A 298 -28.57 -4.01 14.68
CA THR A 298 -27.67 -3.19 13.82
C THR A 298 -26.78 -2.18 14.54
N ALA A 299 -26.94 -2.01 15.86
CA ALA A 299 -26.20 -1.01 16.65
C ALA A 299 -24.67 -1.11 16.50
N TRP A 300 -24.13 -2.33 16.33
CA TRP A 300 -22.69 -2.57 16.12
C TRP A 300 -22.11 -1.88 14.87
N ARG A 301 -22.97 -1.46 13.93
CA ARG A 301 -22.56 -0.75 12.71
C ARG A 301 -22.28 0.72 12.97
N ALA A 302 -22.93 1.32 13.96
CA ALA A 302 -22.82 2.74 14.24
C ALA A 302 -21.40 3.11 14.72
N GLU A 303 -21.05 4.39 14.60
CA GLU A 303 -19.73 4.96 14.98
C GLU A 303 -19.31 4.61 16.41
N HIS A 304 -20.25 4.65 17.34
CA HIS A 304 -20.02 4.28 18.75
C HIS A 304 -20.56 2.89 19.12
N GLY A 305 -21.01 2.12 18.13
CA GLY A 305 -21.46 0.76 18.35
C GLY A 305 -20.30 -0.14 18.75
N THR A 306 -20.50 -1.06 19.68
CA THR A 306 -19.51 -2.11 19.96
C THR A 306 -19.64 -3.20 18.89
N PRO A 307 -18.54 -3.66 18.26
CA PRO A 307 -18.56 -4.86 17.44
C PRO A 307 -19.16 -6.04 18.20
N PRO A 308 -19.78 -7.02 17.51
CA PRO A 308 -20.23 -8.24 18.17
C PRO A 308 -19.07 -8.92 18.90
N THR A 309 -19.33 -9.61 20.00
CA THR A 309 -18.31 -10.42 20.66
C THR A 309 -17.99 -11.66 19.82
N PRO A 310 -16.74 -12.17 19.87
CA PRO A 310 -16.40 -13.45 19.25
C PRO A 310 -17.40 -14.54 19.66
N GLN A 311 -17.88 -15.29 18.68
CA GLN A 311 -18.83 -16.39 18.88
C GLN A 311 -18.14 -17.73 18.63
N GLU A 312 -18.67 -18.80 19.23
CA GLU A 312 -18.22 -20.17 18.94
C GLU A 312 -18.36 -20.49 17.45
N LEU A 313 -17.40 -21.23 16.91
CA LEU A 313 -17.35 -21.57 15.49
C LEU A 313 -18.54 -22.47 15.08
N ILE A 314 -19.27 -22.07 14.04
CA ILE A 314 -20.20 -22.95 13.32
C ILE A 314 -19.49 -23.49 12.08
N GLY A 315 -19.56 -24.82 11.91
CA GLY A 315 -18.92 -25.52 10.80
C GLY A 315 -17.45 -25.84 11.05
N THR A 316 -16.76 -26.24 9.98
CA THR A 316 -15.36 -26.67 10.04
C THR A 316 -14.41 -25.47 9.93
N ALA A 317 -13.35 -25.43 10.75
CA ALA A 317 -12.34 -24.39 10.69
C ALA A 317 -11.60 -24.39 9.34
N ALA A 318 -11.21 -23.21 8.87
CA ALA A 318 -10.38 -23.07 7.68
C ALA A 318 -9.03 -23.80 7.85
N SER A 319 -8.64 -24.59 6.86
CA SER A 319 -7.34 -25.27 6.88
C SER A 319 -6.16 -24.30 6.74
N PRO A 320 -4.95 -24.67 7.18
CA PRO A 320 -3.74 -23.89 6.95
C PRO A 320 -3.48 -23.61 5.47
N GLU A 321 -3.89 -24.51 4.57
CA GLU A 321 -3.80 -24.31 3.13
C GLU A 321 -4.66 -23.14 2.63
N VAL A 322 -5.81 -22.86 3.25
CA VAL A 322 -6.65 -21.69 2.89
C VAL A 322 -5.93 -20.40 3.23
N GLU A 323 -5.30 -20.31 4.40
CA GLU A 323 -4.52 -19.14 4.81
C GLU A 323 -3.31 -18.94 3.89
N GLY A 324 -2.58 -20.01 3.58
CA GLY A 324 -1.47 -19.96 2.62
C GLY A 324 -1.91 -19.48 1.23
N ALA A 325 -3.05 -19.99 0.73
CA ALA A 325 -3.62 -19.57 -0.55
C ALA A 325 -4.07 -18.10 -0.51
N ARG A 326 -4.69 -17.65 0.60
CA ARG A 326 -5.09 -16.26 0.81
C ARG A 326 -3.88 -15.33 0.72
N LEU A 327 -2.83 -15.59 1.47
CA LEU A 327 -1.62 -14.77 1.49
C LEU A 327 -1.00 -14.63 0.09
N LEU A 328 -0.93 -15.73 -0.65
CA LEU A 328 -0.41 -15.75 -2.01
C LEU A 328 -1.30 -14.95 -2.98
N LEU A 329 -2.61 -15.17 -2.96
CA LEU A 329 -3.54 -14.44 -3.81
C LEU A 329 -3.58 -12.95 -3.46
N TRP A 330 -3.44 -12.57 -2.19
CA TRP A 330 -3.40 -11.17 -1.75
C TRP A 330 -2.12 -10.48 -2.20
N ALA A 331 -1.00 -11.21 -2.29
CA ALA A 331 0.23 -10.71 -2.91
C ALA A 331 0.06 -10.53 -4.44
N VAL A 332 -0.54 -11.50 -5.12
CA VAL A 332 -0.86 -11.40 -6.55
C VAL A 332 -1.79 -10.21 -6.84
N LEU A 333 -2.79 -10.00 -6.00
CA LEU A 333 -3.78 -8.92 -6.11
C LEU A 333 -3.33 -7.62 -5.41
N ASN A 334 -2.06 -7.52 -4.99
CA ASN A 334 -1.63 -6.38 -4.20
C ASN A 334 -1.59 -5.06 -5.01
N PRO A 335 -2.32 -4.02 -4.60
CA PRO A 335 -2.36 -2.75 -5.35
C PRO A 335 -0.99 -2.05 -5.46
N MET A 336 -0.14 -2.10 -4.44
CA MET A 336 1.20 -1.49 -4.52
C MET A 336 2.11 -2.23 -5.50
N LEU A 337 2.12 -3.57 -5.47
CA LEU A 337 2.93 -4.35 -6.39
C LEU A 337 2.47 -4.18 -7.84
N LEU A 338 1.15 -4.08 -8.07
CA LEU A 338 0.58 -3.80 -9.39
C LEU A 338 0.93 -2.37 -9.86
N ARG A 339 0.89 -1.37 -8.98
CA ARG A 339 1.31 0.01 -9.27
C ARG A 339 2.78 0.08 -9.67
N ASP A 340 3.65 -0.67 -9.00
CA ASP A 340 5.07 -0.77 -9.36
C ASP A 340 5.30 -1.31 -10.79
N ARG A 341 4.31 -2.02 -11.35
CA ARG A 341 4.30 -2.53 -12.74
C ARG A 341 3.54 -1.64 -13.72
N GLY A 342 3.11 -0.46 -13.26
CA GLY A 342 2.39 0.52 -14.06
C GLY A 342 0.88 0.26 -14.16
N PHE A 343 0.30 -0.53 -13.26
CA PHE A 343 -1.15 -0.78 -13.23
C PHE A 343 -1.81 -0.10 -12.03
N ASP A 344 -2.81 0.73 -12.28
CA ASP A 344 -3.69 1.25 -11.24
C ASP A 344 -5.00 0.43 -11.19
N PRO A 345 -5.59 0.17 -10.01
CA PRO A 345 -6.96 -0.32 -9.93
C PRO A 345 -7.90 0.59 -10.72
N ALA A 346 -8.73 0.02 -11.61
CA ALA A 346 -9.59 0.88 -12.41
C ALA A 346 -10.64 1.57 -11.51
N PRO A 347 -10.96 2.84 -11.78
CA PRO A 347 -11.98 3.56 -11.03
C PRO A 347 -13.34 2.93 -11.32
N SER A 348 -13.92 2.30 -10.31
CA SER A 348 -15.27 1.75 -10.40
C SER A 348 -15.88 1.75 -9.02
N ARG A 349 -17.18 2.09 -8.94
CA ARG A 349 -17.99 1.92 -7.73
C ARG A 349 -17.98 0.46 -7.23
N ARG A 350 -17.61 -0.50 -8.10
CA ARG A 350 -17.60 -1.95 -7.85
C ARG A 350 -16.45 -2.61 -8.61
N GLN A 351 -15.21 -2.26 -8.31
CA GLN A 351 -14.08 -3.07 -8.72
C GLN A 351 -13.40 -3.68 -7.52
N PRO A 352 -13.24 -5.00 -7.51
CA PRO A 352 -13.92 -6.09 -8.22
C PRO A 352 -14.91 -6.77 -7.25
N ALA A 353 -16.11 -7.07 -7.75
CA ALA A 353 -17.09 -7.82 -6.98
C ALA A 353 -16.65 -9.28 -6.93
N LEU A 354 -16.41 -9.82 -5.74
CA LEU A 354 -16.54 -11.26 -5.54
C LEU A 354 -17.89 -11.68 -6.16
N THR A 355 -17.88 -12.38 -7.29
CA THR A 355 -19.12 -12.91 -7.90
C THR A 355 -19.31 -14.36 -7.53
N ALA A 356 -20.36 -14.98 -8.07
CA ALA A 356 -20.59 -16.40 -7.92
C ALA A 356 -19.48 -17.28 -8.55
N THR A 357 -18.71 -16.76 -9.52
CA THR A 357 -17.80 -17.56 -10.36
C THR A 357 -16.35 -17.12 -10.31
N HIS A 358 -16.04 -15.90 -9.86
CA HIS A 358 -14.66 -15.42 -9.84
C HIS A 358 -14.39 -14.40 -8.73
N LEU A 359 -13.12 -14.36 -8.33
CA LEU A 359 -12.49 -13.31 -7.55
C LEU A 359 -11.38 -12.72 -8.40
N GLY A 360 -11.28 -11.41 -8.52
CA GLY A 360 -10.22 -10.79 -9.31
C GLY A 360 -9.98 -9.36 -8.92
N LEU A 361 -9.32 -8.58 -9.78
CA LEU A 361 -9.16 -7.12 -9.85
C LEU A 361 -9.20 -6.70 -11.32
N ARG A 362 -9.78 -5.52 -11.56
CA ARG A 362 -9.72 -4.83 -12.85
C ARG A 362 -8.75 -3.66 -12.71
N LEU A 363 -7.99 -3.41 -13.76
CA LEU A 363 -6.79 -2.58 -13.75
C LEU A 363 -6.74 -1.73 -15.02
N LEU A 364 -6.12 -0.56 -14.92
CA LEU A 364 -5.74 0.28 -16.04
C LEU A 364 -4.22 0.37 -16.11
N HIS A 365 -3.70 0.36 -17.32
CA HIS A 365 -2.29 0.64 -17.55
C HIS A 365 -2.04 2.15 -17.56
N ARG A 366 -0.96 2.57 -16.89
CA ARG A 366 -0.60 3.98 -16.78
C ARG A 366 0.07 4.47 -18.05
N GLY A 367 -0.40 5.61 -18.54
CA GLY A 367 0.12 6.25 -19.75
C GLY A 367 -0.37 5.61 -21.05
N GLU A 368 -1.41 4.78 -20.99
CA GLU A 368 -2.15 4.34 -22.17
C GLU A 368 -3.29 5.32 -22.45
N ASP A 369 -3.29 5.94 -23.65
CA ASP A 369 -4.32 6.91 -24.06
C ASP A 369 -5.68 6.24 -24.31
N ARG A 370 -5.66 4.94 -24.64
CA ARG A 370 -6.85 4.11 -24.78
C ARG A 370 -7.21 3.54 -23.42
N ALA A 371 -8.48 3.61 -23.04
CA ALA A 371 -9.02 3.06 -21.80
C ALA A 371 -9.10 1.51 -21.82
N THR A 372 -8.04 0.84 -22.28
CA THR A 372 -7.94 -0.62 -22.27
C THR A 372 -7.98 -1.10 -20.82
N THR A 373 -8.91 -1.99 -20.53
CA THR A 373 -9.03 -2.57 -19.19
C THR A 373 -8.37 -3.93 -19.15
N TYR A 374 -7.61 -4.16 -18.09
CA TYR A 374 -6.95 -5.43 -17.81
C TYR A 374 -7.56 -6.06 -16.56
N ARG A 375 -7.48 -7.38 -16.44
CA ARG A 375 -7.97 -8.15 -15.29
C ARG A 375 -6.90 -9.08 -14.78
N ILE A 376 -6.90 -9.28 -13.47
CA ILE A 376 -6.18 -10.35 -12.79
C ILE A 376 -7.18 -11.09 -11.90
N TRP A 377 -7.36 -12.39 -12.07
CA TRP A 377 -8.48 -13.11 -11.46
C TRP A 377 -8.23 -14.60 -11.29
N VAL A 378 -9.00 -15.26 -10.44
CA VAL A 378 -9.04 -16.71 -10.21
C VAL A 378 -10.47 -17.24 -10.33
N GLY A 379 -10.61 -18.54 -10.57
CA GLY A 379 -11.89 -19.19 -10.83
C GLY A 379 -12.27 -19.15 -12.30
N GLY A 380 -13.54 -18.89 -12.59
CA GLY A 380 -14.13 -18.82 -13.94
C GLY A 380 -15.40 -19.63 -14.09
N ASP A 381 -15.53 -20.67 -13.27
CA ASP A 381 -16.67 -21.55 -13.22
C ASP A 381 -17.35 -21.47 -11.84
N ARG A 382 -18.52 -22.09 -11.68
CA ARG A 382 -19.14 -22.23 -10.35
C ARG A 382 -18.31 -23.12 -9.44
N ASP A 383 -17.74 -24.19 -10.00
CA ASP A 383 -16.90 -25.13 -9.28
C ASP A 383 -15.43 -24.85 -9.53
N TRP A 384 -14.75 -24.33 -8.50
CA TRP A 384 -13.35 -23.95 -8.63
C TRP A 384 -12.45 -25.18 -8.49
N HIS A 385 -11.87 -25.62 -9.60
CA HIS A 385 -10.94 -26.75 -9.62
C HIS A 385 -9.51 -26.38 -9.23
N ASN A 386 -9.15 -25.10 -9.30
CA ASN A 386 -7.84 -24.57 -8.93
C ASN A 386 -7.94 -23.07 -8.61
N LEU A 387 -6.88 -22.51 -8.06
CA LEU A 387 -6.72 -21.09 -7.78
C LEU A 387 -5.64 -20.46 -8.69
N ILE A 388 -5.49 -20.97 -9.91
CA ILE A 388 -4.48 -20.48 -10.86
C ILE A 388 -4.87 -19.06 -11.30
N PRO A 389 -4.01 -18.05 -11.07
CA PRO A 389 -4.25 -16.70 -11.54
C PRO A 389 -4.30 -16.65 -13.06
N LYS A 390 -5.27 -15.90 -13.56
CA LYS A 390 -5.46 -15.56 -14.96
C LYS A 390 -5.30 -14.06 -15.10
N VAL A 391 -4.61 -13.64 -16.15
CA VAL A 391 -4.51 -12.24 -16.55
C VAL A 391 -5.17 -12.08 -17.91
N THR A 392 -5.98 -11.04 -18.06
CA THR A 392 -6.79 -10.84 -19.26
C THR A 392 -6.68 -9.40 -19.71
N ARG A 393 -6.42 -9.18 -21.00
CA ARG A 393 -6.75 -7.91 -21.67
C ARG A 393 -8.18 -8.04 -22.13
N GLU A 394 -9.05 -7.14 -21.68
CA GLU A 394 -10.44 -7.14 -22.13
C GLU A 394 -10.51 -6.80 -23.62
N GLU A 395 -11.60 -7.24 -24.26
CA GLU A 395 -11.86 -6.93 -25.66
C GLU A 395 -11.94 -5.42 -25.88
N THR A 396 -11.34 -4.98 -26.99
CA THR A 396 -11.39 -3.59 -27.46
C THR A 396 -11.84 -3.60 -28.92
N PRO A 397 -12.32 -2.48 -29.48
CA PRO A 397 -12.74 -2.43 -30.88
C PRO A 397 -11.68 -2.95 -31.87
N ASP A 398 -10.40 -2.77 -31.54
CA ASP A 398 -9.29 -3.14 -32.42
C ASP A 398 -8.68 -4.51 -32.12
N ARG A 399 -9.04 -5.15 -31.00
CA ARG A 399 -8.39 -6.39 -30.54
C ARG A 399 -9.32 -7.28 -29.72
N PRO A 400 -9.40 -8.59 -30.03
CA PRO A 400 -10.17 -9.55 -29.24
C PRO A 400 -9.64 -9.66 -27.81
N ALA A 401 -10.43 -10.17 -26.88
CA ALA A 401 -9.95 -10.47 -25.54
C ALA A 401 -8.81 -11.51 -25.58
N GLU A 402 -7.80 -11.32 -24.72
CA GLU A 402 -6.65 -12.23 -24.64
C GLU A 402 -6.40 -12.58 -23.18
N THR A 403 -6.26 -13.88 -22.89
CA THR A 403 -6.12 -14.38 -21.51
C THR A 403 -4.96 -15.36 -21.39
N TYR A 404 -4.12 -15.18 -20.37
CA TYR A 404 -3.10 -16.14 -19.97
C TYR A 404 -3.42 -16.70 -18.59
N ALA A 405 -3.29 -18.02 -18.43
CA ALA A 405 -3.28 -18.67 -17.13
C ALA A 405 -1.84 -18.93 -16.70
N ILE A 406 -1.48 -18.53 -15.47
CA ILE A 406 -0.10 -18.56 -14.98
C ILE A 406 -0.01 -19.59 -13.87
N ALA A 407 0.39 -20.81 -14.25
CA ALA A 407 0.56 -21.90 -13.30
C ALA A 407 1.95 -21.82 -12.61
N PRO A 408 2.02 -22.06 -11.29
CA PRO A 408 3.28 -22.08 -10.56
C PRO A 408 4.18 -23.25 -10.98
N ARG A 409 5.49 -22.99 -11.08
CA ARG A 409 6.51 -23.99 -11.46
C ARG A 409 7.01 -24.76 -10.23
N LYS A 410 7.68 -25.90 -10.46
CA LYS A 410 8.32 -26.68 -9.39
C LYS A 410 9.41 -25.84 -8.71
N SER A 411 9.42 -25.81 -7.38
CA SER A 411 10.43 -25.09 -6.56
C SER A 411 10.52 -23.58 -6.82
N GLN A 412 9.46 -22.98 -7.36
CA GLN A 412 9.39 -21.54 -7.59
C GLN A 412 9.13 -20.82 -6.27
N SER A 413 9.87 -19.73 -6.01
CA SER A 413 9.60 -18.90 -4.84
C SER A 413 8.29 -18.14 -5.00
N THR A 414 7.63 -17.81 -3.88
CA THR A 414 6.41 -16.99 -3.85
C THR A 414 6.61 -15.64 -4.58
N ALA A 415 7.75 -14.98 -4.36
CA ALA A 415 8.07 -13.71 -4.98
C ALA A 415 8.25 -13.83 -6.50
N ASP A 416 8.94 -14.87 -6.97
CA ASP A 416 9.13 -15.13 -8.40
C ASP A 416 7.80 -15.43 -9.08
N PHE A 417 6.93 -16.21 -8.42
CA PHE A 417 5.60 -16.50 -8.94
C PHE A 417 4.73 -15.24 -9.08
N VAL A 418 4.65 -14.42 -8.03
CA VAL A 418 3.93 -13.13 -8.08
C VAL A 418 4.50 -12.25 -9.19
N TRP A 419 5.83 -12.19 -9.32
CA TRP A 419 6.50 -11.46 -10.38
C TRP A 419 6.14 -11.98 -11.78
N GLU A 420 6.07 -13.30 -11.98
CA GLU A 420 5.67 -13.92 -13.25
C GLU A 420 4.23 -13.57 -13.62
N VAL A 421 3.28 -13.63 -12.67
CA VAL A 421 1.89 -13.23 -12.92
C VAL A 421 1.82 -11.76 -13.36
N HIS A 422 2.51 -10.86 -12.66
CA HIS A 422 2.52 -9.44 -13.04
C HIS A 422 3.29 -9.18 -14.33
N ARG A 423 4.29 -9.99 -14.66
CA ARG A 423 5.00 -9.94 -15.95
C ARG A 423 4.09 -10.37 -17.10
N ALA A 424 3.31 -11.43 -16.92
CA ALA A 424 2.32 -11.86 -17.90
C ALA A 424 1.21 -10.82 -18.09
N LEU A 425 0.79 -10.14 -17.02
CA LEU A 425 -0.10 -8.98 -17.13
C LEU A 425 0.53 -7.86 -17.96
N ARG A 426 1.82 -7.56 -17.74
CA ARG A 426 2.55 -6.54 -18.49
C ARG A 426 2.73 -6.91 -19.97
N SER A 427 2.95 -8.18 -20.31
CA SER A 427 3.12 -8.59 -21.70
C SER A 427 1.87 -8.35 -22.55
N LEU A 428 0.67 -8.40 -21.95
CA LEU A 428 -0.59 -8.05 -22.62
C LEU A 428 -0.68 -6.56 -23.05
N THR A 429 0.24 -5.72 -22.57
CA THR A 429 0.32 -4.28 -22.94
C THR A 429 1.26 -4.03 -24.11
N ILE A 430 2.09 -5.02 -24.47
CA ILE A 430 3.11 -4.90 -25.50
C ILE A 430 2.51 -5.40 -26.81
N VAL A 431 2.61 -4.58 -27.86
CA VAL A 431 2.08 -4.82 -29.21
C VAL A 431 3.16 -5.46 -30.06
#